data_AF-A0A7T8GUA2-F1
#
_entry.id   AF-A0A7T8GUA2-F1
#
_cell.length_a   1.000
_cell.length_b   1.000
_cell.length_c   1.000
_cell.angle_alpha   90.00
_cell.angle_beta   90.00
_cell.angle_gamma   90.00
#
_symmetry.space_group_name_H-M   'P 1'
#
loop_
_entity.id
_entity.type
_entity.pdbx_description
1 polymer ?
#
loop_
_entity_poly.entity_id
_entity_poly.type
_entity_poly.pdbx_seq_one_letter_code
_entity_poly.pdbx_strand_id
1 'polypeptide(L)' 'MVHCSFIFIAIDLLERMLELDADKRITADQALEHVYLSPYSDPTDEPSSSPYDQTFEDFDLPVDQWK' A
#
# COMPACT_ATOMS: atom_id res chain seq x y z
N MET A 1 -3.13 -2.36 31.45
CA MET A 1 -4.23 -2.80 30.56
C MET A 1 -4.03 -2.33 29.10
N VAL A 2 -3.39 -1.18 28.84
CA VAL A 2 -3.22 -0.60 27.49
C VAL A 2 -2.30 -1.39 26.54
N HIS A 3 -1.31 -2.12 27.07
CA HIS A 3 -0.32 -2.83 26.25
C HIS A 3 -0.87 -4.06 25.52
N CYS A 4 -1.95 -4.67 26.03
CA CYS A 4 -2.54 -5.87 25.42
C CYS A 4 -3.37 -5.53 24.17
N SER A 5 -4.15 -4.44 24.23
CA SER A 5 -5.00 -4.00 23.12
C SER A 5 -4.21 -3.54 21.89
N PHE A 6 -3.05 -2.92 22.10
CA PHE A 6 -2.23 -2.42 20.98
C PHE A 6 -1.59 -3.55 20.16
N ILE A 7 -1.19 -4.64 20.83
CA ILE A 7 -0.62 -5.83 20.17
C ILE A 7 -1.67 -6.50 19.27
N PHE A 8 -2.92 -6.64 19.72
CA PHE A 8 -3.97 -7.25 18.90
C PHE A 8 -4.27 -6.46 17.63
N ILE A 9 -4.25 -5.12 17.70
CA ILE A 9 -4.48 -4.25 16.53
C ILE A 9 -3.31 -4.36 15.53
N ALA A 10 -2.08 -4.50 16.02
CA ALA A 10 -0.92 -4.73 15.16
C ALA A 10 -0.98 -6.10 14.45
N ILE A 11 -1.39 -7.15 15.18
CA ILE A 11 -1.54 -8.50 14.63
C ILE A 11 -2.66 -8.53 13.58
N ASP A 12 -3.81 -7.89 13.83
CA ASP A 12 -4.92 -7.82 12.86
C ASP A 12 -4.47 -7.19 11.53
N LEU A 13 -3.69 -6.10 11.58
CA LEU A 13 -3.12 -5.50 10.38
C LEU A 13 -2.20 -6.48 9.63
N LEU A 14 -1.30 -7.17 10.36
CA LEU A 14 -0.39 -8.14 9.76
C LEU A 14 -1.12 -9.32 9.13
N GLU A 15 -2.17 -9.84 9.76
CA GLU A 15 -2.99 -10.93 9.21
C GLU A 15 -3.62 -10.52 7.87
N ARG A 16 -4.11 -9.27 7.76
CA ARG A 16 -4.68 -8.72 6.52
C ARG A 16 -3.65 -8.46 5.42
N MET A 17 -2.42 -8.08 5.79
CA MET A 17 -1.32 -7.84 4.84
C MET A 17 -0.65 -9.14 4.37
N LEU A 18 -0.57 -10.15 5.24
CA LEU A 18 0.05 -11.45 4.97
C LEU A 18 -0.95 -12.48 4.41
N GLU A 19 -2.03 -12.00 3.80
CA GLU A 19 -2.96 -12.84 3.05
C GLU A 19 -2.29 -13.39 1.78
N LEU A 20 -2.44 -14.70 1.57
CA LEU A 20 -1.83 -15.44 0.46
C LEU A 20 -2.54 -15.11 -0.85
N ASP A 21 -3.86 -14.98 -0.80
CA ASP A 21 -4.67 -14.56 -1.94
C ASP A 21 -4.51 -13.05 -2.18
N ALA A 22 -3.84 -12.69 -3.27
CA ALA A 22 -3.55 -11.28 -3.58
C ALA A 22 -4.82 -10.44 -3.75
N ASP A 23 -5.92 -11.04 -4.19
CA ASP A 23 -7.20 -10.33 -4.38
C ASP A 23 -7.91 -10.05 -3.05
N LYS A 24 -7.56 -10.80 -1.99
CA LYS A 24 -8.09 -10.61 -0.63
C LYS A 24 -7.17 -9.80 0.26
N ARG A 25 -5.90 -9.64 -0.14
CA ARG A 25 -4.91 -8.85 0.59
C ARG A 25 -5.37 -7.39 0.63
N ILE A 26 -5.25 -6.78 1.81
CA ILE A 26 -5.59 -5.38 2.01
C ILE A 26 -4.76 -4.47 1.09
N THR A 27 -5.38 -3.42 0.53
CA THR A 27 -4.67 -2.41 -0.27
C THR A 27 -3.92 -1.41 0.63
N ALA A 28 -3.04 -0.61 0.04
CA ALA A 28 -2.33 0.45 0.76
C ALA A 28 -3.32 1.44 1.41
N ASP A 29 -4.32 1.90 0.65
CA ASP A 29 -5.33 2.86 1.13
C ASP A 29 -6.12 2.30 2.33
N GLN A 30 -6.58 1.05 2.22
CA GLN A 30 -7.28 0.36 3.31
C GLN A 30 -6.40 0.15 4.54
N ALA A 31 -5.10 -0.08 4.34
CA ALA A 31 -4.15 -0.24 5.44
C ALA A 31 -3.89 1.09 6.15
N LEU A 32 -3.81 2.21 5.43
CA LEU A 32 -3.66 3.56 5.99
C LEU A 32 -4.86 3.94 6.89
N GLU A 33 -6.07 3.54 6.50
CA GLU A 33 -7.30 3.71 7.29
C GLU A 33 -7.38 2.81 8.55
N HIS A 34 -6.45 1.86 8.71
CA HIS A 34 -6.49 0.90 9.80
C HIS A 34 -6.21 1.56 11.17
N VAL A 35 -6.91 1.09 12.22
CA VAL A 35 -6.82 1.64 13.60
C VAL A 35 -5.39 1.67 14.13
N TYR A 36 -4.54 0.75 13.67
CA TYR A 36 -3.11 0.72 14.02
C TYR A 36 -2.37 2.00 13.61
N LEU A 37 -2.72 2.58 12.46
CA LEU A 37 -2.06 3.75 11.87
C LEU A 37 -2.80 5.06 12.16
N SER A 38 -3.98 5.04 12.80
CA SER A 38 -4.77 6.25 13.09
C SER A 38 -4.02 7.41 13.78
N PRO A 39 -3.01 7.19 14.64
CA PRO A 39 -2.22 8.30 15.19
C PRO A 39 -1.37 9.06 14.16
N TYR A 40 -1.16 8.47 12.99
CA TYR A 40 -0.28 8.98 11.92
C TYR A 40 -1.02 9.28 10.62
N SER A 41 -2.18 8.66 10.38
CA SER A 41 -2.93 8.86 9.14
C SER A 41 -3.56 10.25 9.07
N ASP A 42 -3.34 10.91 7.94
CA ASP A 42 -3.96 12.18 7.58
C ASP A 42 -4.43 12.08 6.11
N PRO A 43 -5.75 11.95 5.87
CA PRO A 43 -6.28 11.83 4.51
C PRO A 43 -5.95 13.02 3.59
N THR A 44 -5.55 14.16 4.15
CA THR A 44 -5.17 15.35 3.37
C THR A 44 -3.69 15.33 2.94
N ASP A 45 -2.86 14.49 3.55
CA ASP A 45 -1.43 14.30 3.25
C ASP A 45 -1.13 12.92 2.62
N GLU A 46 -2.16 12.21 2.19
CA GLU A 46 -2.08 10.90 1.52
C GLU A 46 -2.63 10.96 0.07
N PRO A 47 -2.05 11.79 -0.83
CA PRO A 47 -2.57 11.95 -2.19
C PRO A 47 -2.23 10.78 -3.11
N SER A 48 -3.14 10.43 -4.01
CA SER A 48 -2.85 9.55 -5.14
C SER A 48 -2.07 10.27 -6.25
N SER A 49 -1.22 9.53 -6.97
CA SER A 49 -0.56 10.04 -8.17
C SER A 49 -1.52 10.14 -9.35
N SER A 50 -1.22 11.05 -10.28
CA SER A 50 -1.79 10.99 -11.63
C SER A 50 -1.40 9.67 -12.33
N PRO A 51 -2.22 9.18 -13.27
CA PRO A 51 -1.87 8.01 -14.07
C PRO A 51 -0.51 8.20 -14.77
N TYR A 52 0.37 7.22 -14.62
CA TYR A 52 1.67 7.22 -15.27
C TYR A 52 1.57 6.60 -16.67
N ASP A 53 2.04 7.33 -17.68
CA ASP A 53 2.12 6.83 -19.06
C ASP A 53 3.27 5.82 -19.17
N GLN A 54 2.89 4.54 -19.22
CA GLN A 54 3.79 3.39 -19.34
C GLN A 54 3.87 2.84 -20.77
N THR A 55 3.36 3.57 -21.77
CA THR A 55 3.32 3.08 -23.16
C THR A 55 4.71 2.73 -23.73
N PHE A 56 5.76 3.38 -23.23
CA PHE A 56 7.13 3.09 -23.64
C PHE A 56 7.63 1.72 -23.19
N GLU A 57 7.07 1.12 -22.14
CA GLU A 57 7.45 -0.22 -21.64
C GLU A 57 7.16 -1.32 -22.67
N ASP A 58 6.17 -1.09 -23.55
CA ASP A 58 5.80 -2.01 -24.62
C ASP A 58 6.67 -1.84 -25.90
N PHE A 59 7.58 -0.85 -25.92
CA PHE A 59 8.38 -0.58 -27.11
C PHE A 59 9.61 -1.49 -27.18
N ASP A 60 9.79 -2.17 -28.32
CA ASP A 60 11.03 -2.87 -28.64
C ASP A 60 12.01 -1.93 -29.35
N LEU A 61 12.69 -1.07 -28.58
CA LEU A 61 13.66 -0.10 -29.11
C LEU A 61 15.09 -0.65 -29.04
N PRO A 62 15.94 -0.36 -30.04
CA PRO A 62 17.37 -0.67 -29.95
C PRO A 62 18.05 0.14 -28.82
N VAL A 63 19.12 -0.41 -28.24
CA VAL A 63 19.85 0.16 -27.07
C VAL A 63 20.20 1.64 -27.24
N ASP A 64 20.53 2.07 -28.46
CA ASP A 64 20.91 3.46 -28.72
C ASP A 64 19.75 4.47 -28.63
N GLN A 65 18.50 4.00 -28.70
CA GLN A 65 17.30 4.83 -28.50
C GLN A 65 16.85 4.89 -27.04
N TRP A 66 17.38 4.01 -26.18
CA TRP A 66 17.16 4.05 -24.73
C TRP A 66 18.14 4.97 -23.98
N LYS A 67 19.24 5.38 -24.62
CA LYS A 67 20.24 6.31 -24.07
C LYS A 67 19.72 7.74 -24.06
#